data_AF-A0A8X8YV71-F1
#
_entry.id   AF-A0A8X8YV71-F1
#
_cell.length_a   1.000
_cell.length_b   1.000
_cell.length_c   1.000
_cell.angle_alpha   90.00
_cell.angle_beta   90.00
_cell.angle_gamma   90.00
#
_symmetry.space_group_name_H-M   'P 1'
#
loop_
_entity.id
_entity.type
_entity.pdbx_description
1 polymer ?
#
loop_
_entity_poly.entity_id
_entity_poly.type
_entity_poly.pdbx_seq_one_letter_code
_entity_poly.pdbx_strand_id
1 'polypeptide(L)'
;MIMDMDIRRGLNSVRRICDQHGIGGVYGPVIELLECDEKYFTAVEVTAGNRVKAPHVTYPQSSDVIPLLKKLNFLEKYRAAFGQVFAKTVICRDLDVASRVARADGLDCITLEGDQHASLTDQKINELVAEQQKNDAKMAHEKSILEQLKQDVMNAEKQKHSILKSLEKKEKLLSSVLNQIEQNRANIAMKRDEMGTELVDHLTPEEKESLSRLNPEITNLKEQLITCRSNRMETETRKAELEMNLSTNLVRRKEELEAVMLSSDTDVLQAEAELKNQELMDANSLVDQLIQELKSVTQSIDEKNRKMEDIKIEKDKLKRFEDEYQTTLQDEAKELEQLLSKKNIYVAKQEEYSKKIRELGPLSSDAFETLLLKLCFTCNFHTLLS
;
A
#
# COMPACT_ATOMS: atom_id res chain seq x y z
N MET A 1 -59.01 -13.39 -28.39
CA MET A 1 -58.13 -12.94 -27.29
C MET A 1 -57.31 -14.12 -26.78
N ILE A 2 -56.01 -14.14 -27.10
CA ILE A 2 -55.09 -15.19 -26.65
C ILE A 2 -54.42 -14.68 -25.37
N MET A 3 -54.90 -15.15 -24.22
CA MET A 3 -54.30 -14.84 -22.91
C MET A 3 -53.15 -15.82 -22.64
N ASP A 4 -51.98 -15.30 -22.23
CA ASP A 4 -50.78 -16.07 -21.90
C ASP A 4 -51.08 -17.22 -20.91
N MET A 5 -50.41 -18.37 -21.10
CA MET A 5 -50.63 -19.60 -20.36
C MET A 5 -50.36 -19.42 -18.86
N ASP A 6 -49.32 -18.65 -18.52
CA ASP A 6 -48.95 -18.39 -17.13
C ASP A 6 -49.95 -17.46 -16.42
N ILE A 7 -50.43 -16.43 -17.13
CA ILE A 7 -51.48 -15.53 -16.61
C ILE A 7 -52.77 -16.32 -16.36
N ARG A 8 -53.16 -17.19 -17.29
CA ARG A 8 -54.35 -18.04 -17.16
C ARG A 8 -54.26 -18.99 -15.96
N ARG A 9 -53.09 -19.59 -15.74
CA ARG A 9 -52.82 -20.45 -14.58
C ARG A 9 -52.88 -19.66 -13.26
N GLY A 10 -52.36 -18.44 -13.26
CA GLY A 10 -52.46 -17.52 -12.12
C GLY A 10 -53.90 -17.17 -11.77
N LEU A 11 -54.69 -16.73 -12.75
CA LEU A 11 -56.10 -16.38 -12.55
C LEU A 11 -56.95 -17.56 -12.04
N ASN A 12 -56.75 -18.75 -12.59
CA ASN A 12 -57.44 -19.96 -12.12
C ASN A 12 -57.07 -20.31 -10.67
N SER A 13 -55.83 -20.06 -10.27
CA SER A 13 -55.38 -20.29 -8.89
C SER A 13 -56.02 -19.30 -7.92
N VAL A 14 -56.11 -18.03 -8.30
CA VAL A 14 -56.79 -16.98 -7.51
C VAL A 14 -58.27 -17.31 -7.32
N ARG A 15 -58.96 -17.70 -8.39
CA ARG A 15 -60.38 -18.10 -8.34
C ARG A 15 -60.60 -19.24 -7.36
N ARG A 16 -59.79 -20.30 -7.46
CA ARG A 16 -59.85 -21.46 -6.56
C ARG A 16 -59.64 -21.08 -5.09
N ILE A 17 -58.68 -20.20 -4.79
CA ILE A 17 -58.40 -19.75 -3.41
C ILE A 17 -59.57 -18.94 -2.85
N CYS A 18 -60.16 -18.06 -3.65
CA CYS A 18 -61.31 -17.25 -3.23
C CYS A 18 -62.52 -18.14 -2.92
N ASP A 19 -62.78 -19.16 -3.75
CA ASP A 19 -63.87 -20.11 -3.55
C ASP A 19 -63.64 -21.00 -2.32
N GLN A 20 -62.41 -21.45 -2.08
CA GLN A 20 -62.06 -22.31 -0.95
C GLN A 20 -62.12 -21.60 0.42
N HIS A 21 -61.78 -20.31 0.46
CA HIS A 21 -61.70 -19.54 1.69
C HIS A 21 -62.85 -18.53 1.88
N GLY A 22 -63.82 -18.48 0.95
CA GLY A 22 -64.96 -17.56 1.02
C GLY A 22 -64.56 -16.09 0.98
N ILE A 23 -63.49 -15.75 0.24
CA ILE A 23 -62.95 -14.38 0.18
C ILE A 23 -63.83 -13.53 -0.74
N GLY A 24 -64.62 -12.63 -0.14
CA GLY A 24 -65.42 -11.65 -0.88
C GLY A 24 -64.59 -10.50 -1.47
N GLY A 25 -65.12 -9.82 -2.48
CA GLY A 25 -64.51 -8.63 -3.07
C GLY A 25 -63.62 -8.87 -4.30
N VAL A 26 -63.49 -10.11 -4.76
CA VAL A 26 -62.79 -10.46 -6.01
C VAL A 26 -63.81 -10.59 -7.14
N TYR A 27 -63.71 -9.72 -8.13
CA TYR A 27 -64.69 -9.62 -9.23
C TYR A 27 -64.21 -10.21 -10.57
N GLY A 28 -62.98 -10.73 -10.62
CA GLY A 28 -62.37 -11.27 -11.84
C GLY A 28 -61.52 -10.23 -12.60
N PRO A 29 -60.95 -10.62 -13.76
CA PRO A 29 -60.11 -9.76 -14.57
C PRO A 29 -60.94 -8.63 -15.22
N VAL A 30 -60.31 -7.47 -15.45
CA VAL A 30 -60.95 -6.26 -15.98
C VAL A 30 -61.67 -6.51 -17.32
N ILE A 31 -61.14 -7.42 -18.14
CA ILE A 31 -61.73 -7.79 -19.44
C ILE A 31 -63.09 -8.50 -19.32
N GLU A 32 -63.36 -9.21 -18.22
CA GLU A 32 -64.65 -9.87 -17.97
C GLU A 32 -65.71 -8.90 -17.42
N LEU A 33 -65.30 -7.69 -17.02
CA LEU A 33 -66.14 -6.68 -16.37
C LEU A 33 -66.53 -5.52 -17.29
N LEU A 34 -66.23 -5.63 -18.59
CA LEU A 34 -66.51 -4.61 -19.60
C LEU A 34 -67.25 -5.19 -20.80
N GLU A 35 -68.11 -4.36 -21.38
CA GLU A 35 -68.70 -4.60 -22.69
C GLU A 35 -68.42 -3.38 -23.59
N CYS A 36 -68.14 -3.60 -24.86
CA CYS A 36 -67.98 -2.51 -25.83
C CYS A 36 -68.38 -2.97 -27.23
N ASP A 37 -68.51 -2.00 -28.15
CA ASP A 37 -68.83 -2.25 -29.55
C ASP A 37 -67.64 -2.91 -30.28
N GLU A 38 -67.89 -3.82 -31.22
CA GLU A 38 -66.86 -4.65 -31.88
C GLU A 38 -65.77 -3.81 -32.53
N LYS A 39 -66.14 -2.63 -33.05
CA LYS A 39 -65.21 -1.66 -33.65
C LYS A 39 -64.14 -1.12 -32.70
N TYR A 40 -64.28 -1.35 -31.39
CA TYR A 40 -63.33 -0.90 -30.37
C TYR A 40 -62.53 -2.04 -29.73
N PHE A 41 -62.80 -3.30 -30.10
CA PHE A 41 -62.13 -4.47 -29.51
C PHE A 41 -60.62 -4.42 -29.66
N THR A 42 -60.12 -4.09 -30.85
CA THR A 42 -58.67 -3.96 -31.10
C THR A 42 -58.03 -2.93 -30.20
N ALA A 43 -58.67 -1.76 -30.02
CA ALA A 43 -58.16 -0.70 -29.16
C ALA A 43 -58.15 -1.10 -27.67
N VAL A 44 -59.17 -1.85 -27.23
CA VAL A 44 -59.24 -2.39 -25.86
C VAL A 44 -58.16 -3.45 -25.63
N GLU A 45 -57.96 -4.37 -26.57
CA GLU A 45 -56.98 -5.45 -26.47
C GLU A 45 -55.54 -4.91 -26.42
N VAL A 46 -55.19 -3.95 -27.29
CA VAL A 46 -53.86 -3.31 -27.32
C VAL A 46 -53.60 -2.48 -26.05
N THR A 47 -54.63 -1.89 -25.45
CA THR A 47 -54.49 -1.04 -24.26
C THR A 47 -54.38 -1.83 -22.96
N ALA A 48 -54.99 -3.01 -22.89
CA ALA A 48 -55.11 -3.81 -21.69
C ALA A 48 -53.78 -4.52 -21.32
N GLY A 49 -52.78 -3.74 -20.92
CA GLY A 49 -51.51 -4.22 -20.34
C GLY A 49 -51.45 -4.11 -18.81
N ASN A 50 -50.31 -4.47 -18.23
CA ASN A 50 -50.08 -4.43 -16.78
C ASN A 50 -49.78 -2.99 -16.30
N ARG A 51 -50.79 -2.26 -15.80
CA ARG A 51 -50.63 -0.87 -15.29
C ARG A 51 -50.81 -0.80 -13.78
N VAL A 52 -49.85 -0.17 -13.08
CA VAL A 52 -49.76 -0.16 -11.60
C VAL A 52 -50.28 1.15 -10.95
N LYS A 53 -50.51 2.24 -11.69
CA LYS A 53 -51.04 3.51 -11.16
C LYS A 53 -51.97 4.23 -12.14
N ALA A 54 -53.00 4.89 -11.62
CA ALA A 54 -53.95 5.67 -12.41
C ALA A 54 -53.41 7.09 -12.70
N PRO A 55 -53.27 7.50 -13.98
CA PRO A 55 -52.87 8.86 -14.33
C PRO A 55 -54.06 9.84 -14.29
N HIS A 56 -53.80 11.10 -13.93
CA HIS A 56 -54.75 12.19 -14.14
C HIS A 56 -54.64 12.64 -15.60
N VAL A 57 -55.73 12.56 -16.36
CA VAL A 57 -55.73 12.79 -17.81
C VAL A 57 -56.69 13.92 -18.18
N THR A 58 -56.20 14.86 -18.98
CA THR A 58 -57.01 15.92 -19.60
C THR A 58 -57.18 15.58 -21.07
N TYR A 59 -58.42 15.49 -21.54
CA TYR A 59 -58.70 15.13 -22.93
C TYR A 59 -58.81 16.38 -23.82
N PRO A 60 -58.26 16.35 -25.05
CA PRO A 60 -58.45 17.42 -26.01
C PRO A 60 -59.92 17.52 -26.42
N GLN A 61 -60.43 18.75 -26.57
CA GLN A 61 -61.78 19.04 -27.06
C GLN A 61 -61.78 19.05 -28.59
N SER A 62 -61.60 17.88 -29.20
CA SER A 62 -61.63 17.72 -30.67
C SER A 62 -62.60 16.61 -31.07
N SER A 63 -63.28 16.76 -32.21
CA SER A 63 -64.12 15.71 -32.80
C SER A 63 -63.33 14.51 -33.31
N ASP A 64 -62.02 14.67 -33.51
CA ASP A 64 -61.16 13.67 -34.13
C ASP A 64 -60.48 12.74 -33.11
N VAL A 65 -60.75 12.96 -31.82
CA VAL A 65 -60.18 12.23 -30.69
C VAL A 65 -61.31 11.75 -29.78
N ILE A 66 -61.42 10.44 -29.60
CA ILE A 66 -62.45 9.82 -28.77
C ILE A 66 -61.79 9.11 -27.59
N PRO A 67 -62.03 9.54 -26.33
CA PRO A 67 -61.53 8.83 -25.17
C PRO A 67 -62.08 7.40 -25.11
N LEU A 68 -61.19 6.40 -25.07
CA LEU A 68 -61.60 4.99 -25.08
C LEU A 68 -62.48 4.67 -23.87
N LEU A 69 -62.14 5.23 -22.70
CA LEU A 69 -62.89 5.07 -21.46
C LEU A 69 -64.38 5.46 -21.58
N LYS A 70 -64.74 6.43 -22.44
CA LYS A 70 -66.13 6.88 -22.64
C LYS A 70 -66.94 5.92 -23.53
N LYS A 71 -66.29 4.96 -24.18
CA LYS A 71 -66.93 3.99 -25.08
C LYS A 71 -67.03 2.59 -24.49
N LEU A 72 -66.57 2.40 -23.26
CA LEU A 72 -66.69 1.15 -22.51
C LEU A 72 -67.93 1.21 -21.61
N ASN A 73 -68.71 0.13 -21.62
CA ASN A 73 -69.82 -0.08 -20.71
C ASN A 73 -69.32 -0.94 -19.54
N PHE A 74 -69.37 -0.38 -18.32
CA PHE A 74 -69.00 -1.08 -17.09
C PHE A 74 -69.79 -0.51 -15.91
N LEU A 75 -69.84 -1.25 -14.81
CA LEU A 75 -70.53 -0.80 -13.59
C LEU A 75 -69.79 0.36 -12.92
N GLU A 76 -70.51 1.40 -12.49
CA GLU A 76 -69.92 2.63 -11.91
C GLU A 76 -68.96 2.37 -10.74
N LYS A 77 -69.21 1.31 -9.94
CA LYS A 77 -68.32 0.87 -8.86
C LYS A 77 -66.89 0.53 -9.31
N TYR A 78 -66.66 0.26 -10.60
CA TYR A 78 -65.35 -0.10 -11.15
C TYR A 78 -64.64 1.07 -11.86
N ARG A 79 -65.24 2.27 -11.88
CA ARG A 79 -64.72 3.42 -12.64
C ARG A 79 -63.26 3.77 -12.34
N ALA A 80 -62.81 3.61 -11.10
CA ALA A 80 -61.41 3.84 -10.73
C ALA A 80 -60.45 2.84 -11.40
N ALA A 81 -60.82 1.56 -11.46
CA ALA A 81 -60.01 0.51 -12.08
C ALA A 81 -59.97 0.67 -13.61
N PHE A 82 -61.12 0.99 -14.24
CA PHE A 82 -61.17 1.28 -15.67
C PHE A 82 -60.43 2.56 -16.04
N GLY A 83 -60.49 3.59 -15.19
CA GLY A 83 -59.69 4.81 -15.34
C GLY A 83 -58.20 4.52 -15.31
N GLN A 84 -57.73 3.65 -14.42
CA GLN A 84 -56.31 3.28 -14.33
C GLN A 84 -55.77 2.68 -15.64
N VAL A 85 -56.57 1.84 -16.30
CA VAL A 85 -56.13 1.14 -17.51
C VAL A 85 -56.34 2.01 -18.75
N PHE A 86 -57.55 2.55 -18.93
CA PHE A 86 -57.99 3.13 -20.20
C PHE A 86 -58.03 4.66 -20.23
N ALA A 87 -57.81 5.38 -19.12
CA ALA A 87 -57.93 6.84 -19.13
C ALA A 87 -56.89 7.53 -20.01
N LYS A 88 -55.68 6.98 -20.14
CA LYS A 88 -54.61 7.58 -20.96
C LYS A 88 -54.76 7.28 -22.46
N THR A 89 -55.72 6.42 -22.83
CA THR A 89 -55.88 5.96 -24.21
C THR A 89 -56.97 6.72 -24.92
N VAL A 90 -56.65 7.20 -26.12
CA VAL A 90 -57.57 7.84 -27.03
C VAL A 90 -57.56 7.18 -28.39
N ILE A 91 -58.74 7.12 -29.01
CA ILE A 91 -58.90 6.66 -30.38
C ILE A 91 -58.84 7.88 -31.30
N CYS A 92 -57.91 7.84 -32.25
CA CYS A 92 -57.74 8.89 -33.25
C CYS A 92 -58.34 8.45 -34.59
N ARG A 93 -58.83 9.41 -35.37
CA ARG A 93 -59.31 9.14 -36.73
C ARG A 93 -58.20 8.55 -37.61
N ASP A 94 -57.04 9.22 -37.63
CA ASP A 94 -55.91 8.90 -38.51
C ASP A 94 -54.56 9.01 -37.76
N LEU A 95 -53.50 8.42 -38.34
CA LEU A 95 -52.14 8.41 -37.77
C LEU A 95 -51.54 9.82 -37.61
N ASP A 96 -51.92 10.76 -38.47
CA ASP A 96 -51.48 12.16 -38.38
C ASP A 96 -52.06 12.88 -37.16
N VAL A 97 -53.32 12.59 -36.82
CA VAL A 97 -53.98 13.10 -35.62
C VAL A 97 -53.37 12.44 -34.38
N ALA A 98 -53.14 11.13 -34.43
CA ALA A 98 -52.47 10.38 -33.36
C ALA A 98 -51.07 10.94 -33.05
N SER A 99 -50.26 11.23 -34.08
CA SER A 99 -48.90 11.78 -33.93
C SER A 99 -48.88 13.19 -33.33
N ARG A 100 -49.93 13.98 -33.57
CA ARG A 100 -50.07 15.34 -33.02
C ARG A 100 -50.50 15.30 -31.56
N VAL A 101 -51.51 14.49 -31.24
CA VAL A 101 -52.08 14.34 -29.89
C VAL A 101 -51.09 13.65 -28.95
N ALA A 102 -50.35 12.64 -29.43
CA ALA A 102 -49.29 11.99 -28.65
C ALA A 102 -48.17 12.98 -28.26
N ARG A 103 -47.82 13.93 -29.14
CA ARG A 103 -46.79 14.95 -28.87
C ARG A 103 -47.30 16.11 -28.01
N ALA A 104 -48.52 16.57 -28.23
CA ALA A 104 -49.08 17.74 -27.55
C ALA A 104 -49.60 17.40 -26.14
N ASP A 105 -50.33 16.30 -26.02
CA ASP A 105 -51.09 15.94 -24.81
C ASP A 105 -50.53 14.71 -24.09
N GLY A 106 -49.55 14.02 -24.67
CA GLY A 106 -48.89 12.85 -24.05
C GLY A 106 -49.79 11.62 -23.89
N LEU A 107 -50.86 11.52 -24.69
CA LEU A 107 -51.86 10.45 -24.65
C LEU A 107 -51.44 9.27 -25.53
N ASP A 108 -51.82 8.06 -25.12
CA ASP A 108 -51.60 6.85 -25.91
C ASP A 108 -52.66 6.83 -27.03
N CYS A 109 -52.23 7.03 -28.27
CA CYS A 109 -53.11 7.17 -29.42
C CYS A 109 -53.18 5.86 -30.21
N ILE A 110 -54.41 5.40 -30.48
CA ILE A 110 -54.69 4.17 -31.24
C ILE A 110 -55.64 4.50 -32.39
N THR A 111 -55.38 3.99 -33.58
CA THR A 111 -56.34 4.07 -34.71
C THR A 111 -57.35 2.92 -34.64
N LEU A 112 -58.48 3.04 -35.33
CA LEU A 112 -59.49 1.95 -35.37
C LEU A 112 -58.95 0.65 -36.01
N GLU A 113 -57.89 0.76 -36.81
CA GLU A 113 -57.23 -0.38 -37.48
C GLU A 113 -56.23 -1.12 -36.57
N GLY A 114 -55.99 -0.62 -35.36
CA GLY A 114 -55.10 -1.25 -34.38
C GLY A 114 -53.64 -0.81 -34.49
N ASP A 115 -53.32 0.13 -35.38
CA ASP A 115 -52.01 0.74 -35.44
C ASP A 115 -51.81 1.62 -34.20
N GLN A 116 -51.06 1.07 -33.25
CA GLN A 116 -50.48 1.85 -32.18
C GLN A 116 -49.34 2.65 -32.78
N HIS A 117 -49.32 3.97 -32.54
CA HIS A 117 -48.12 4.77 -32.81
C HIS A 117 -47.04 4.36 -31.79
N ALA A 118 -46.41 3.20 -32.01
CA ALA A 118 -45.18 2.79 -31.33
C ALA A 118 -44.17 3.91 -31.56
N SER A 119 -43.57 4.34 -30.46
CA SER A 119 -42.95 5.65 -30.32
C SER A 119 -41.94 5.94 -31.44
N LEU A 120 -41.81 7.21 -31.84
CA LEU A 120 -40.65 7.71 -32.59
C LEU A 120 -39.31 7.26 -31.97
N THR A 121 -39.32 6.89 -30.69
CA THR A 121 -38.21 6.26 -29.98
C THR A 121 -37.79 4.92 -30.58
N ASP A 122 -38.72 4.04 -31.00
CA ASP A 122 -38.38 2.72 -31.54
C ASP A 122 -37.73 2.81 -32.92
N GLN A 123 -38.15 3.79 -33.73
CA GLN A 123 -37.49 4.12 -34.99
C GLN A 123 -36.05 4.62 -34.76
N LYS A 124 -35.86 5.53 -33.79
CA LYS A 124 -34.52 6.00 -33.40
C LYS A 124 -33.63 4.89 -32.84
N ILE A 125 -34.21 3.94 -32.09
CA ILE A 125 -33.48 2.77 -31.59
C ILE A 125 -32.97 1.94 -32.77
N ASN A 126 -33.81 1.66 -33.76
CA ASN A 126 -33.41 0.89 -34.94
C ASN A 126 -32.31 1.60 -35.76
N GLU A 127 -32.39 2.92 -35.91
CA GLU A 127 -31.33 3.71 -36.57
C GLU A 127 -30.00 3.62 -35.81
N LEU A 128 -30.02 3.82 -34.49
CA LEU A 128 -28.82 3.72 -33.64
C LEU A 128 -28.23 2.30 -33.64
N VAL A 129 -29.06 1.26 -33.65
CA VAL A 129 -28.62 -0.13 -33.72
C VAL A 129 -27.94 -0.41 -35.07
N ALA A 130 -28.45 0.12 -36.18
CA ALA A 130 -27.82 -0.02 -37.48
C ALA A 130 -26.46 0.71 -37.55
N GLU A 131 -26.36 1.91 -36.96
CA GLU A 131 -25.08 2.62 -36.84
C GLU A 131 -24.08 1.86 -35.95
N GLN A 132 -24.55 1.28 -34.84
CA GLN A 132 -23.73 0.46 -33.96
C GLN A 132 -23.15 -0.75 -34.70
N GLN A 133 -23.98 -1.51 -35.42
CA GLN A 133 -23.52 -2.66 -36.20
C GLN A 133 -22.48 -2.26 -37.27
N LYS A 134 -22.67 -1.11 -37.92
CA LYS A 134 -21.71 -0.58 -38.89
C LYS A 134 -20.38 -0.22 -38.24
N ASN A 135 -20.41 0.37 -37.05
CA ASN A 135 -19.20 0.70 -36.30
C ASN A 135 -18.49 -0.55 -35.79
N ASP A 136 -19.23 -1.54 -35.30
CA ASP A 136 -18.68 -2.83 -34.85
C ASP A 136 -17.99 -3.57 -36.01
N ALA A 137 -18.57 -3.54 -37.22
CA ALA A 137 -17.94 -4.13 -38.41
C ALA A 137 -16.64 -3.41 -38.81
N LYS A 138 -16.60 -2.07 -38.72
CA LYS A 138 -15.37 -1.29 -38.94
C LYS A 138 -14.31 -1.60 -37.90
N MET A 139 -14.68 -1.63 -36.63
CA MET A 139 -13.79 -1.97 -35.51
C MET A 139 -13.19 -3.38 -35.68
N ALA A 140 -14.00 -4.36 -36.09
CA ALA A 140 -13.51 -5.72 -36.36
C ALA A 140 -12.51 -5.75 -37.53
N HIS A 141 -12.78 -4.99 -38.59
CA HIS A 141 -11.87 -4.89 -39.75
C HIS A 141 -10.55 -4.21 -39.38
N GLU A 142 -10.59 -3.07 -38.68
CA GLU A 142 -9.41 -2.35 -38.21
C GLU A 142 -8.58 -3.19 -37.23
N LYS A 143 -9.23 -3.93 -36.33
CA LYS A 143 -8.55 -4.87 -35.42
C LYS A 143 -7.82 -5.97 -36.20
N SER A 144 -8.41 -6.49 -37.27
CA SER A 144 -7.76 -7.49 -38.14
C SER A 144 -6.55 -6.91 -38.88
N ILE A 145 -6.63 -5.68 -39.38
CA ILE A 145 -5.49 -5.01 -40.04
C ILE A 145 -4.37 -4.78 -39.02
N LEU A 146 -4.71 -4.33 -37.82
CA LEU A 146 -3.75 -4.07 -36.75
C LEU A 146 -3.00 -5.35 -36.34
N GLU A 147 -3.69 -6.49 -36.28
CA GLU A 147 -3.07 -7.78 -35.99
C GLU A 147 -2.12 -8.25 -37.11
N GLN A 148 -2.51 -8.04 -38.37
CA GLN A 148 -1.62 -8.31 -39.52
C GLN A 148 -0.37 -7.43 -39.48
N LEU A 149 -0.52 -6.13 -39.25
CA LEU A 149 0.61 -5.20 -39.15
C LEU A 149 1.55 -5.55 -38.00
N LYS A 150 1.01 -5.97 -36.84
CA LYS A 150 1.83 -6.46 -35.72
C LYS A 150 2.68 -7.65 -36.14
N GLN A 151 2.09 -8.63 -36.83
CA GLN A 151 2.81 -9.81 -37.29
C GLN A 151 3.91 -9.46 -38.30
N ASP A 152 3.66 -8.50 -39.19
CA ASP A 152 4.64 -7.99 -40.16
C ASP A 152 5.81 -7.28 -39.47
N VAL A 153 5.53 -6.44 -38.46
CA VAL A 153 6.56 -5.78 -37.65
C VAL A 153 7.44 -6.82 -36.96
N MET A 154 6.85 -7.82 -36.30
CA MET A 154 7.62 -8.89 -35.65
C MET A 154 8.50 -9.67 -36.64
N ASN A 155 8.02 -9.88 -37.87
CA ASN A 155 8.79 -10.56 -38.91
C ASN A 155 9.96 -9.69 -39.40
N ALA A 156 9.74 -8.39 -39.60
CA ALA A 156 10.77 -7.43 -39.98
C ALA A 156 11.86 -7.29 -38.90
N GLU A 157 11.48 -7.29 -37.62
CA GLU A 157 12.42 -7.25 -36.50
C GLU A 157 13.30 -8.50 -36.42
N LYS A 158 12.72 -9.69 -36.64
CA LYS A 158 13.49 -10.95 -36.73
C LYS A 158 14.50 -10.90 -37.87
N GLN A 159 14.11 -10.39 -39.03
CA GLN A 159 15.03 -10.22 -40.17
C GLN A 159 16.15 -9.23 -39.84
N LYS A 160 15.81 -8.07 -39.25
CA LYS A 160 16.78 -7.06 -38.79
C LYS A 160 17.81 -7.67 -37.83
N HIS A 161 17.37 -8.46 -36.84
CA HIS A 161 18.27 -9.12 -35.89
C HIS A 161 19.24 -10.09 -36.56
N SER A 162 18.75 -10.88 -37.52
CA SER A 162 19.60 -11.80 -38.30
C SER A 162 20.67 -11.07 -39.12
N ILE A 163 20.28 -9.95 -39.73
CA ILE A 163 21.19 -9.09 -40.51
C ILE A 163 22.24 -8.45 -39.59
N LEU A 164 21.85 -7.92 -38.43
CA LEU A 164 22.78 -7.31 -37.47
C LEU A 164 23.81 -8.32 -36.96
N LYS A 165 23.41 -9.54 -36.62
CA LYS A 165 24.35 -10.63 -36.25
C LYS A 165 25.33 -10.97 -37.37
N SER A 166 24.86 -10.93 -38.62
CA SER A 166 25.70 -11.19 -39.79
C SER A 166 26.67 -10.04 -40.04
N LEU A 167 26.25 -8.80 -39.80
CA LEU A 167 27.08 -7.60 -39.88
C LEU A 167 28.20 -7.65 -38.83
N GLU A 168 27.87 -7.94 -37.57
CA GLU A 168 28.85 -8.03 -36.48
C GLU A 168 29.96 -9.06 -36.78
N LYS A 169 29.58 -10.22 -37.35
CA LYS A 169 30.54 -11.24 -37.80
C LYS A 169 31.46 -10.71 -38.90
N LYS A 170 30.91 -9.98 -39.88
CA LYS A 170 31.69 -9.38 -40.97
C LYS A 170 32.62 -8.27 -40.46
N GLU A 171 32.20 -7.48 -39.49
CA GLU A 171 33.02 -6.44 -38.87
C GLU A 171 34.21 -7.05 -38.11
N LYS A 172 33.98 -8.12 -37.34
CA LYS A 172 35.05 -8.87 -36.67
C LYS A 172 36.07 -9.42 -37.68
N LEU A 173 35.60 -10.03 -38.76
CA LEU A 173 36.49 -10.52 -39.83
C LEU A 173 37.29 -9.39 -40.48
N LEU A 174 36.64 -8.26 -40.78
CA LEU A 174 37.30 -7.09 -41.37
C LEU A 174 38.42 -6.56 -40.45
N SER A 175 38.14 -6.43 -39.15
CA SER A 175 39.14 -6.00 -38.16
C SER A 175 40.34 -6.95 -38.09
N SER A 176 40.10 -8.27 -38.16
CA SER A 176 41.16 -9.27 -38.19
C SER A 176 42.02 -9.15 -39.45
N VAL A 177 41.42 -8.92 -40.61
CA VAL A 177 42.15 -8.74 -41.88
C VAL A 177 42.95 -7.44 -41.87
N LEU A 178 42.39 -6.34 -41.35
CA LEU A 178 43.10 -5.07 -41.21
C LEU A 178 44.33 -5.21 -40.30
N ASN A 179 44.19 -5.88 -39.15
CA ASN A 179 45.33 -6.16 -38.26
C ASN A 179 46.42 -6.99 -38.94
N GLN A 180 46.04 -8.00 -39.74
CA GLN A 180 47.02 -8.78 -40.52
C GLN A 180 47.72 -7.94 -41.59
N ILE A 181 47.00 -7.03 -42.26
CA ILE A 181 47.59 -6.11 -43.23
C ILE A 181 48.58 -5.17 -42.54
N GLU A 182 48.24 -4.61 -41.39
CA GLU A 182 49.13 -3.74 -40.63
C GLU A 182 50.39 -4.50 -40.16
N GLN A 183 50.22 -5.71 -39.62
CA GLN A 183 51.34 -6.56 -39.20
C GLN A 183 52.26 -6.89 -40.39
N ASN A 184 51.71 -7.23 -41.54
CA ASN A 184 52.48 -7.51 -42.74
C ASN A 184 53.19 -6.26 -43.27
N ARG A 185 52.54 -5.09 -43.22
CA ARG A 185 53.17 -3.81 -43.59
C ARG A 185 54.33 -3.46 -42.66
N ALA A 186 54.16 -3.66 -41.36
CA ALA A 186 55.23 -3.46 -40.38
C ALA A 186 56.41 -4.41 -40.63
N ASN A 187 56.13 -5.69 -40.91
CA ASN A 187 57.16 -6.67 -41.26
C ASN A 187 57.91 -6.28 -42.55
N ILE A 188 57.20 -5.82 -43.58
CA ILE A 188 57.83 -5.34 -44.83
C ILE A 188 58.70 -4.11 -44.55
N ALA A 189 58.24 -3.17 -43.73
CA ALA A 189 59.03 -2.00 -43.36
C ALA A 189 60.31 -2.39 -42.62
N MET A 190 60.20 -3.22 -41.57
CA MET A 190 61.37 -3.74 -40.83
C MET A 190 62.36 -4.46 -41.75
N LYS A 191 61.89 -5.34 -42.64
CA LYS A 191 62.76 -6.04 -43.59
C LYS A 191 63.40 -5.11 -44.62
N ARG A 192 62.72 -4.04 -45.03
CA ARG A 192 63.33 -3.03 -45.92
C ARG A 192 64.39 -2.21 -45.20
N ASP A 193 64.17 -1.86 -43.94
CA ASP A 193 65.15 -1.15 -43.12
C ASP A 193 66.39 -2.04 -42.86
N GLU A 194 66.18 -3.33 -42.55
CA GLU A 194 67.26 -4.32 -42.38
C GLU A 194 68.11 -4.50 -43.65
N MET A 195 67.51 -4.41 -44.84
CA MET A 195 68.23 -4.53 -46.12
C MET A 195 69.17 -3.36 -46.41
N GLY A 196 69.04 -2.24 -45.69
CA GLY A 196 69.86 -1.03 -45.86
C GLY A 196 70.98 -0.87 -44.83
N THR A 197 71.05 -1.72 -43.83
CA THR A 197 72.04 -1.63 -42.73
C THR A 197 73.17 -2.64 -42.93
N GLU A 198 74.42 -2.20 -42.81
CA GLU A 198 75.56 -3.12 -42.71
C GLU A 198 75.48 -3.88 -41.37
N LEU A 199 75.63 -5.21 -41.43
CA LEU A 199 75.66 -6.08 -40.25
C LEU A 199 76.97 -5.85 -39.47
N VAL A 200 76.94 -4.92 -38.53
CA VAL A 200 78.07 -4.66 -37.62
C VAL A 200 77.76 -5.27 -36.25
N ASP A 201 78.65 -6.13 -35.75
CA ASP A 201 78.48 -6.87 -34.48
C ASP A 201 78.58 -6.00 -33.20
N HIS A 202 78.92 -4.71 -33.34
CA HIS A 202 79.21 -3.83 -32.21
C HIS A 202 78.51 -2.48 -32.37
N LEU A 203 77.70 -2.13 -31.37
CA LEU A 203 77.03 -0.84 -31.30
C LEU A 203 78.03 0.30 -31.15
N THR A 204 77.82 1.36 -31.93
CA THR A 204 78.55 2.62 -31.83
C THR A 204 78.26 3.30 -30.47
N PRO A 205 79.19 4.14 -29.97
CA PRO A 205 79.01 4.81 -28.68
C PRO A 205 77.76 5.70 -28.60
N GLU A 206 77.34 6.30 -29.72
CA GLU A 206 76.10 7.10 -29.83
C GLU A 206 74.83 6.23 -29.72
N GLU A 207 74.84 5.02 -30.28
CA GLU A 207 73.75 4.04 -30.13
C GLU A 207 73.69 3.50 -28.69
N LYS A 208 74.82 3.39 -28.00
CA LYS A 208 74.89 2.96 -26.60
C LYS A 208 74.30 4.00 -25.64
N GLU A 209 74.53 5.29 -25.91
CA GLU A 209 73.91 6.40 -25.18
C GLU A 209 72.41 6.51 -25.50
N SER A 210 72.04 6.33 -26.77
CA SER A 210 70.63 6.28 -27.18
C SER A 210 69.88 5.13 -26.50
N LEU A 211 70.46 3.92 -26.43
CA LEU A 211 69.88 2.78 -25.71
C LEU A 211 69.72 3.04 -24.21
N SER A 212 70.67 3.73 -23.58
CA SER A 212 70.59 4.00 -22.13
C SER A 212 69.45 4.97 -21.79
N ARG A 213 69.09 5.87 -22.71
CA ARG A 213 67.95 6.79 -22.58
C ARG A 213 66.63 6.19 -23.06
N LEU A 214 66.62 5.50 -24.21
CA LEU A 214 65.41 4.97 -24.82
C LEU A 214 64.86 3.74 -24.07
N ASN A 215 65.69 2.90 -23.46
CA ASN A 215 65.20 1.76 -22.67
C ASN A 215 64.33 2.15 -21.46
N PRO A 216 64.71 3.15 -20.63
CA PRO A 216 63.83 3.64 -19.56
C PRO A 216 62.56 4.32 -20.10
N GLU A 217 62.65 5.01 -21.24
CA GLU A 217 61.46 5.60 -21.89
C GLU A 217 60.50 4.53 -22.44
N ILE A 218 61.04 3.48 -23.06
CA ILE A 218 60.29 2.30 -23.53
C ILE A 218 59.64 1.56 -22.36
N THR A 219 60.33 1.41 -21.23
CA THR A 219 59.76 0.75 -20.04
C THR A 219 58.63 1.58 -19.42
N ASN A 220 58.81 2.90 -19.29
CA ASN A 220 57.74 3.80 -18.84
C ASN A 220 56.53 3.77 -19.79
N LEU A 221 56.74 3.85 -21.11
CA LEU A 221 55.66 3.77 -22.09
C LEU A 221 54.95 2.41 -22.08
N LYS A 222 55.69 1.31 -21.87
CA LYS A 222 55.10 -0.02 -21.70
C LYS A 222 54.25 -0.10 -20.43
N GLU A 223 54.71 0.48 -19.33
CA GLU A 223 53.97 0.54 -18.07
C GLU A 223 52.68 1.34 -18.24
N GLN A 224 52.75 2.53 -18.84
CA GLN A 224 51.57 3.34 -19.19
C GLN A 224 50.60 2.61 -20.12
N LEU A 225 51.10 1.85 -21.10
CA LEU A 225 50.27 1.05 -21.99
C LEU A 225 49.56 -0.08 -21.25
N ILE A 226 50.22 -0.73 -20.29
CA ILE A 226 49.60 -1.74 -19.43
C ILE A 226 48.50 -1.10 -18.56
N THR A 227 48.76 0.04 -17.92
CA THR A 227 47.76 0.74 -17.11
C THR A 227 46.56 1.16 -17.95
N CYS A 228 46.80 1.75 -19.13
CA CYS A 228 45.74 2.19 -20.03
C CYS A 228 44.92 0.99 -20.55
N ARG A 229 45.57 -0.14 -20.84
CA ARG A 229 44.90 -1.38 -21.24
C ARG A 229 44.06 -1.98 -20.11
N SER A 230 44.53 -1.90 -18.86
CA SER A 230 43.77 -2.32 -17.68
C SER A 230 42.52 -1.47 -17.50
N ASN A 231 42.65 -0.14 -17.56
CA ASN A 231 41.51 0.78 -17.47
C ASN A 231 40.50 0.56 -18.59
N ARG A 232 40.97 0.29 -19.82
CA ARG A 232 40.11 -0.04 -20.95
C ARG A 232 39.34 -1.33 -20.70
N MET A 233 40.01 -2.38 -20.20
CA MET A 233 39.37 -3.65 -19.87
C MET A 233 38.27 -3.46 -18.83
N GLU A 234 38.54 -2.74 -17.74
CA GLU A 234 37.57 -2.47 -16.68
C GLU A 234 36.35 -1.68 -17.19
N THR A 235 36.59 -0.71 -18.08
CA THR A 235 35.51 0.07 -18.70
C THR A 235 34.68 -0.80 -19.66
N GLU A 236 35.33 -1.67 -20.44
CA GLU A 236 34.65 -2.62 -21.33
C GLU A 236 33.82 -3.64 -20.56
N THR A 237 34.32 -4.18 -19.44
CA THR A 237 33.55 -5.10 -18.60
C THR A 237 32.34 -4.40 -17.99
N ARG A 238 32.51 -3.18 -17.48
CA ARG A 238 31.40 -2.40 -16.91
C ARG A 238 30.36 -2.02 -17.95
N LYS A 239 30.79 -1.70 -19.17
CA LYS A 239 29.88 -1.51 -20.31
C LYS A 239 29.09 -2.78 -20.60
N ALA A 240 29.75 -3.93 -20.69
CA ALA A 240 29.09 -5.22 -20.96
C ALA A 240 28.07 -5.60 -19.87
N GLU A 241 28.40 -5.36 -18.60
CA GLU A 241 27.46 -5.56 -17.48
C GLU A 241 26.23 -4.66 -17.60
N LEU A 242 26.41 -3.37 -17.91
CA LEU A 242 25.31 -2.43 -18.11
C LEU A 242 24.45 -2.80 -19.33
N GLU A 243 25.06 -3.22 -20.43
CA GLU A 243 24.35 -3.70 -21.63
C GLU A 243 23.57 -4.99 -21.34
N MET A 244 24.13 -5.90 -20.54
CA MET A 244 23.43 -7.10 -20.08
C MET A 244 22.24 -6.73 -19.19
N ASN A 245 22.41 -5.83 -18.23
CA ASN A 245 21.32 -5.37 -17.36
C ASN A 245 20.21 -4.68 -18.15
N LEU A 246 20.58 -3.84 -19.13
CA LEU A 246 19.62 -3.16 -20.00
C LEU A 246 18.82 -4.17 -20.83
N SER A 247 19.51 -5.11 -21.49
CA SER A 247 18.86 -6.08 -22.38
C SER A 247 18.06 -7.16 -21.64
N THR A 248 18.58 -7.70 -20.54
CA THR A 248 17.96 -8.83 -19.83
C THR A 248 16.87 -8.40 -18.85
N ASN A 249 17.02 -7.23 -18.22
CA ASN A 249 16.10 -6.77 -17.18
C ASN A 249 15.17 -5.67 -17.73
N LEU A 250 15.72 -4.52 -18.13
CA LEU A 250 14.93 -3.33 -18.41
C LEU A 250 14.13 -3.42 -19.71
N VAL A 251 14.76 -3.87 -20.80
CA VAL A 251 14.09 -4.06 -22.09
C VAL A 251 13.03 -5.15 -21.99
N ARG A 252 13.36 -6.28 -21.38
CA ARG A 252 12.40 -7.36 -21.14
C ARG A 252 11.23 -6.91 -20.27
N ARG A 253 11.48 -6.15 -19.21
CA ARG A 253 10.42 -5.62 -18.34
C ARG A 253 9.53 -4.63 -19.07
N LYS A 254 10.12 -3.80 -19.94
CA LYS A 254 9.37 -2.90 -20.81
C LYS A 254 8.47 -3.68 -21.77
N GLU A 255 8.99 -4.70 -22.46
CA GLU A 255 8.22 -5.57 -23.36
C GLU A 255 7.08 -6.31 -22.63
N GLU A 256 7.33 -6.79 -21.40
CA GLU A 256 6.30 -7.39 -20.54
C GLU A 256 5.18 -6.41 -20.23
N LEU A 257 5.51 -5.17 -19.84
CA LEU A 257 4.51 -4.14 -19.53
C LEU A 257 3.75 -3.70 -20.78
N GLU A 258 4.42 -3.54 -21.92
CA GLU A 258 3.78 -3.22 -23.21
C GLU A 258 2.84 -4.35 -23.65
N ALA A 259 3.21 -5.61 -23.43
CA ALA A 259 2.34 -6.76 -23.70
C ALA A 259 1.07 -6.75 -22.82
N VAL A 260 1.21 -6.44 -21.53
CA VAL A 260 0.07 -6.29 -20.59
C VAL A 260 -0.86 -5.14 -21.02
N MET A 261 -0.32 -4.02 -21.49
CA MET A 261 -1.13 -2.91 -22.01
C MET A 261 -1.87 -3.28 -23.30
N LEU A 262 -1.21 -4.01 -24.19
CA LEU A 262 -1.76 -4.43 -25.49
C LEU A 262 -2.76 -5.59 -25.37
N SER A 263 -2.63 -6.45 -24.37
CA SER A 263 -3.59 -7.49 -24.02
C SER A 263 -4.79 -6.91 -23.29
N SER A 264 -5.38 -5.82 -23.82
CA SER A 264 -6.56 -5.13 -23.28
C SER A 264 -7.78 -6.07 -23.21
N ASP A 265 -7.76 -6.99 -22.25
CA ASP A 265 -8.89 -7.60 -21.61
C ASP A 265 -9.10 -6.77 -20.34
N THR A 266 -10.06 -5.84 -20.42
CA THR A 266 -10.42 -4.93 -19.32
C THR A 266 -10.73 -5.70 -18.04
N ASP A 267 -11.18 -6.95 -18.18
CA ASP A 267 -11.47 -7.88 -17.09
C ASP A 267 -10.21 -8.37 -16.35
N VAL A 268 -9.08 -8.56 -17.04
CA VAL A 268 -7.81 -9.00 -16.41
C VAL A 268 -7.19 -7.85 -15.61
N LEU A 269 -7.21 -6.64 -16.17
CA LEU A 269 -6.73 -5.44 -15.47
C LEU A 269 -7.59 -5.14 -14.23
N GLN A 270 -8.89 -5.38 -14.31
CA GLN A 270 -9.79 -5.20 -13.17
C GLN A 270 -9.56 -6.26 -12.09
N ALA A 271 -9.36 -7.53 -12.48
CA ALA A 271 -9.02 -8.59 -11.53
C ALA A 271 -7.65 -8.38 -10.86
N GLU A 272 -6.64 -7.92 -11.59
CA GLU A 272 -5.33 -7.58 -11.02
C GLU A 272 -5.40 -6.37 -10.08
N ALA A 273 -6.19 -5.35 -10.43
CA ALA A 273 -6.41 -4.19 -9.57
C ALA A 273 -7.15 -4.56 -8.28
N GLU A 274 -8.14 -5.45 -8.35
CA GLU A 274 -8.85 -5.99 -7.18
C GLU A 274 -7.91 -6.80 -6.28
N LEU A 275 -7.08 -7.67 -6.85
CA LEU A 275 -6.04 -8.43 -6.13
C LEU A 275 -5.06 -7.50 -5.42
N LYS A 276 -4.56 -6.47 -6.10
CA LYS A 276 -3.63 -5.50 -5.50
C LYS A 276 -4.27 -4.63 -4.43
N ASN A 277 -5.54 -4.28 -4.57
CA ASN A 277 -6.29 -3.60 -3.51
C ASN A 277 -6.47 -4.51 -2.28
N GLN A 278 -6.70 -5.80 -2.48
CA GLN A 278 -6.80 -6.76 -1.39
C GLN A 278 -5.46 -6.93 -0.66
N GLU A 279 -4.35 -7.12 -1.39
CA GLU A 279 -3.00 -7.16 -0.80
C GLU A 279 -2.69 -5.90 0.01
N LEU A 280 -3.10 -4.73 -0.49
CA LEU A 280 -2.90 -3.45 0.18
C LEU A 280 -3.75 -3.32 1.45
N MET A 281 -4.99 -3.81 1.44
CA MET A 281 -5.84 -3.88 2.63
C MET A 281 -5.23 -4.79 3.70
N ASP A 282 -4.75 -5.96 3.31
CA ASP A 282 -4.14 -6.93 4.22
C ASP A 282 -2.87 -6.36 4.85
N ALA A 283 -2.01 -5.72 4.05
CA ALA A 283 -0.80 -5.04 4.52
C ALA A 283 -1.11 -3.89 5.49
N ASN A 284 -2.12 -3.06 5.20
CA ASN A 284 -2.55 -1.99 6.11
C ASN A 284 -3.07 -2.54 7.44
N SER A 285 -3.83 -3.64 7.41
CA SER A 285 -4.31 -4.28 8.65
C SER A 285 -3.16 -4.79 9.52
N LEU A 286 -2.09 -5.31 8.89
CA LEU A 286 -0.90 -5.78 9.59
C LEU A 286 -0.11 -4.60 10.18
N VAL A 287 -0.02 -3.48 9.46
CA VAL A 287 0.58 -2.24 9.97
C VAL A 287 -0.18 -1.73 11.19
N ASP A 288 -1.52 -1.71 11.15
CA ASP A 288 -2.34 -1.27 12.28
C ASP A 288 -2.15 -2.17 13.51
N GLN A 289 -2.06 -3.48 13.32
CA GLN A 289 -1.75 -4.44 14.40
C GLN A 289 -0.37 -4.15 15.00
N LEU A 290 0.66 -3.99 14.18
CA LEU A 290 2.02 -3.68 14.64
C LEU A 290 2.10 -2.33 15.36
N ILE A 291 1.35 -1.32 14.92
CA ILE A 291 1.25 -0.03 15.61
C ILE A 291 0.62 -0.21 17.00
N GLN A 292 -0.41 -1.04 17.10
CA GLN A 292 -1.07 -1.31 18.38
C GLN A 292 -0.15 -2.07 19.35
N GLU A 293 0.58 -3.07 18.85
CA GLU A 293 1.60 -3.79 19.63
C GLU A 293 2.73 -2.84 20.08
N LEU A 294 3.27 -2.02 19.18
CA LEU A 294 4.32 -1.05 19.50
C LEU A 294 3.88 -0.07 20.59
N LYS A 295 2.62 0.40 20.53
CA LYS A 295 2.04 1.29 21.53
C LYS A 295 1.97 0.60 22.91
N SER A 296 1.58 -0.67 22.96
CA SER A 296 1.54 -1.43 24.21
C SER A 296 2.94 -1.64 24.82
N VAL A 297 3.94 -1.91 23.98
CA VAL A 297 5.33 -2.10 24.41
C VAL A 297 5.90 -0.79 24.92
N THR A 298 5.61 0.33 24.25
CA THR A 298 6.07 1.66 24.67
C THR A 298 5.49 2.04 26.03
N GLN A 299 4.19 1.77 26.26
CA GLN A 299 3.57 1.99 27.58
C GLN A 299 4.23 1.14 28.67
N SER A 300 4.52 -0.14 28.38
CA SER A 300 5.24 -1.01 29.31
C SER A 300 6.66 -0.51 29.62
N ILE A 301 7.38 -0.02 28.62
CA ILE A 301 8.70 0.60 28.79
C ILE A 301 8.61 1.84 29.68
N ASP A 302 7.64 2.72 29.44
CA ASP A 302 7.44 3.93 30.26
C ASP A 302 7.13 3.60 31.72
N GLU A 303 6.30 2.58 31.97
CA GLU A 303 6.02 2.10 33.32
C GLU A 303 7.26 1.53 34.01
N LYS A 304 8.09 0.77 33.28
CA LYS A 304 9.34 0.21 33.81
C LYS A 304 10.37 1.31 34.09
N ASN A 305 10.45 2.33 33.24
CA ASN A 305 11.33 3.48 33.44
C ASN A 305 10.91 4.29 34.67
N ARG A 306 9.60 4.50 34.90
CA ARG A 306 9.10 5.13 36.14
C ARG A 306 9.51 4.34 37.39
N LYS A 307 9.29 3.02 37.38
CA LYS A 307 9.71 2.14 38.49
C LYS A 307 11.23 2.17 38.71
N MET A 308 12.01 2.26 37.64
CA MET A 308 13.46 2.36 37.72
C MET A 308 13.89 3.67 38.40
N GLU A 309 13.24 4.79 38.07
CA GLU A 309 13.52 6.07 38.71
C GLU A 309 13.12 6.08 40.18
N ASP A 310 11.96 5.49 40.54
CA ASP A 310 11.54 5.34 41.94
C ASP A 310 12.57 4.52 42.75
N ILE A 311 13.03 3.39 42.21
CA ILE A 311 14.07 2.55 42.84
C ILE A 311 15.38 3.31 42.97
N LYS A 312 15.74 4.13 41.98
CA LYS A 312 16.97 4.94 42.02
C LYS A 312 16.90 6.01 43.11
N ILE A 313 15.76 6.67 43.26
CA ILE A 313 15.52 7.63 44.35
C ILE A 313 15.65 6.94 45.71
N GLU A 314 15.05 5.76 45.89
CA GLU A 314 15.19 4.99 47.13
C GLU A 314 16.62 4.54 47.40
N LYS A 315 17.34 4.08 46.37
CA LYS A 315 18.77 3.74 46.48
C LYS A 315 19.59 4.96 46.94
N ASP A 316 19.35 6.12 46.37
CA ASP A 316 20.09 7.34 46.73
C ASP A 316 19.77 7.79 48.16
N LYS A 317 18.52 7.60 48.63
CA LYS A 317 18.16 7.83 50.04
C LYS A 317 18.90 6.88 50.98
N LEU A 318 18.88 5.58 50.69
CA LEU A 318 19.57 4.57 51.50
C LEU A 318 21.07 4.84 51.55
N LYS A 319 21.67 5.25 50.44
CA LYS A 319 23.09 5.61 50.38
C LYS A 319 23.42 6.82 51.26
N ARG A 320 22.57 7.84 51.29
CA ARG A 320 22.73 8.98 52.21
C ARG A 320 22.69 8.54 53.68
N PHE A 321 21.75 7.66 54.03
CA PHE A 321 21.71 7.11 55.38
C PHE A 321 22.96 6.29 55.70
N GLU A 322 23.45 5.47 54.77
CA GLU A 322 24.71 4.74 54.94
C GLU A 322 25.91 5.68 55.21
N ASP A 323 26.03 6.76 54.43
CA ASP A 323 27.09 7.77 54.60
C ASP A 323 26.99 8.49 55.97
N GLU A 324 25.77 8.80 56.42
CA GLU A 324 25.50 9.39 57.76
C GLU A 324 25.86 8.40 58.89
N TYR A 325 25.51 7.12 58.75
CA TYR A 325 25.90 6.08 59.71
C TYR A 325 27.42 5.87 59.74
N GLN A 326 28.11 5.95 58.60
CA GLN A 326 29.57 5.85 58.57
C GLN A 326 30.25 7.03 59.26
N THR A 327 29.74 8.25 59.07
CA THR A 327 30.31 9.45 59.73
C THR A 327 30.12 9.39 61.24
N THR A 328 28.92 9.01 61.70
CA THR A 328 28.65 8.83 63.14
C THR A 328 29.53 7.74 63.76
N LEU A 329 29.67 6.58 63.10
CA LEU A 329 30.61 5.53 63.54
C LEU A 329 32.05 6.01 63.62
N GLN A 330 32.49 6.84 62.67
CA GLN A 330 33.84 7.39 62.67
C GLN A 330 34.06 8.36 63.83
N ASP A 331 33.07 9.18 64.17
CA ASP A 331 33.15 10.11 65.28
C ASP A 331 33.11 9.39 66.63
N GLU A 332 32.25 8.38 66.80
CA GLU A 332 32.25 7.50 67.97
C GLU A 332 33.59 6.76 68.13
N ALA A 333 34.20 6.29 67.04
CA ALA A 333 35.52 5.65 67.07
C ALA A 333 36.62 6.62 67.56
N LYS A 334 36.61 7.89 67.10
CA LYS A 334 37.54 8.92 67.59
C LYS A 334 37.33 9.22 69.07
N GLU A 335 36.08 9.31 69.53
CA GLU A 335 35.78 9.50 70.95
C GLU A 335 36.29 8.32 71.80
N LEU A 336 36.11 7.09 71.31
CA LEU A 336 36.63 5.89 71.95
C LEU A 336 38.17 5.92 72.05
N GLU A 337 38.86 6.31 70.99
CA GLU A 337 40.32 6.48 71.01
C GLU A 337 40.76 7.54 72.04
N GLN A 338 40.05 8.65 72.14
CA GLN A 338 40.32 9.66 73.16
C GLN A 338 40.13 9.11 74.58
N LEU A 339 39.06 8.35 74.82
CA LEU A 339 38.82 7.71 76.12
C LEU A 339 39.90 6.66 76.45
N LEU A 340 40.33 5.87 75.46
CA LEU A 340 41.44 4.92 75.62
C LEU A 340 42.75 5.64 75.95
N SER A 341 43.04 6.76 75.29
CA SER A 341 44.23 7.56 75.60
C SER A 341 44.21 8.10 77.03
N LYS A 342 43.06 8.62 77.48
CA LYS A 342 42.86 9.07 78.86
C LYS A 342 43.01 7.93 79.85
N LYS A 343 42.41 6.77 79.57
CA LYS A 343 42.55 5.55 80.38
C LYS A 343 44.04 5.18 80.53
N ASN A 344 44.79 5.15 79.43
CA ASN A 344 46.22 4.83 79.48
C ASN A 344 47.01 5.83 80.33
N ILE A 345 46.69 7.13 80.24
CA ILE A 345 47.29 8.16 81.12
C ILE A 345 46.95 7.90 82.59
N TYR A 346 45.70 7.59 82.91
CA TYR A 346 45.28 7.31 84.28
C TYR A 346 45.90 6.03 84.83
N VAL A 347 46.05 4.99 84.01
CA VAL A 347 46.75 3.76 84.38
C VAL A 347 48.22 4.05 84.67
N ALA A 348 48.90 4.81 83.81
CA ALA A 348 50.28 5.22 84.05
C ALA A 348 50.43 6.03 85.35
N LYS A 349 49.51 6.96 85.62
CA LYS A 349 49.47 7.71 86.89
C LYS A 349 49.21 6.79 88.09
N GLN A 350 48.30 5.81 87.96
CA GLN A 350 48.02 4.84 89.00
C GLN A 350 49.28 4.02 89.33
N GLU A 351 50.02 3.56 88.32
CA GLU A 351 51.29 2.87 88.51
C GLU A 351 52.34 3.77 89.17
N GLU A 352 52.43 5.04 88.78
CA GLU A 352 53.33 6.02 89.39
C GLU A 352 52.99 6.27 90.87
N TYR A 353 51.71 6.50 91.19
CA TYR A 353 51.26 6.62 92.59
C TYR A 353 51.49 5.31 93.36
N SER A 354 51.28 4.15 92.74
CA SER A 354 51.55 2.86 93.36
C SER A 354 53.05 2.67 93.64
N LYS A 355 53.93 3.14 92.77
CA LYS A 355 55.39 3.19 93.01
C LYS A 355 55.73 4.13 94.16
N LYS A 356 55.20 5.36 94.17
CA LYS A 356 55.38 6.32 95.27
C LYS A 356 54.91 5.76 96.61
N ILE A 357 53.78 5.06 96.65
CA ILE A 357 53.28 4.38 97.86
C ILE A 357 54.25 3.28 98.32
N ARG A 358 54.83 2.50 97.38
CA ARG A 358 55.86 1.50 97.73
C ARG A 358 57.16 2.14 98.22
N GLU A 359 57.57 3.27 97.64
CA GLU A 359 58.77 4.03 98.01
C GLU A 359 58.65 4.70 99.38
N LEU A 360 57.44 5.05 99.82
CA LEU A 360 57.18 5.54 101.18
C LEU A 360 57.44 4.49 102.28
N GLY A 361 57.64 3.22 101.89
CA GLY A 361 57.98 2.13 102.80
C GLY A 361 56.84 1.77 103.76
N PRO A 362 56.93 0.62 104.45
CA PRO A 362 55.97 0.30 105.50
C PRO A 362 56.11 1.34 106.62
N LEU A 363 55.03 2.10 106.88
CA LEU A 363 54.90 2.93 108.07
C LEU A 363 55.25 2.08 109.31
N SER A 364 56.29 2.47 110.05
CA SER A 364 56.57 1.86 111.35
C SER A 364 55.40 2.15 112.29
N SER A 365 55.02 1.17 113.11
CA SER A 365 53.86 1.25 114.01
C SER A 365 53.93 2.44 114.98
N ASP A 366 55.12 2.98 115.26
CA ASP A 366 55.32 4.15 116.12
C ASP A 366 54.71 5.44 115.57
N ALA A 367 54.65 5.62 114.24
CA ALA A 367 54.07 6.82 113.65
C ALA A 367 52.53 6.84 113.80
N PHE A 368 51.89 5.68 113.94
CA PHE A 368 50.44 5.56 114.05
C PHE A 368 49.91 5.88 115.45
N GLU A 369 50.65 5.50 116.51
CA GLU A 369 50.27 5.86 117.89
C GLU A 369 50.35 7.37 118.14
N THR A 370 51.37 8.04 117.56
CA THR A 370 51.54 9.49 117.72
C THR A 370 50.41 10.30 117.06
N LEU A 371 49.80 9.76 115.99
CA LEU A 371 48.70 10.41 115.25
C LEU A 371 47.34 10.18 115.91
N LEU A 372 47.12 9.00 116.51
CA LEU A 372 45.93 8.71 117.33
C LEU A 372 45.88 9.57 118.60
N LEU A 373 47.02 9.83 119.25
CA LEU A 373 47.06 10.73 120.41
C LEU A 373 46.72 12.18 120.04
N LYS A 374 47.10 12.63 118.83
CA LYS A 374 46.76 13.98 118.33
C LYS A 374 45.30 14.12 117.90
N LEU A 375 44.68 13.08 117.32
CA LEU A 375 43.25 13.11 116.97
C LEU A 375 42.32 13.06 118.19
N CYS A 376 42.75 12.44 119.30
CA CYS A 376 41.96 12.44 120.53
C CYS A 376 41.93 13.84 121.20
N PHE A 377 42.98 14.65 121.03
CA PHE A 377 43.03 16.02 121.54
C PHE A 377 42.26 17.04 120.68
N THR A 378 42.05 16.80 119.38
CA THR A 378 41.33 17.72 118.50
C THR A 378 39.80 17.51 118.48
N CYS A 379 39.29 16.34 118.88
CA CYS A 379 37.85 16.10 119.02
C CYS A 379 37.20 16.80 120.24
N ASN A 380 37.98 17.29 121.21
CA ASN A 380 37.44 18.01 122.38
C ASN A 380 37.32 19.54 122.20
N PHE A 381 37.64 20.09 121.02
CA PHE A 381 37.58 21.54 120.77
C PHE A 381 36.60 21.97 119.67
N HIS A 382 35.86 21.04 119.05
CA HIS A 382 34.85 21.38 118.03
C HIS A 382 33.41 20.99 118.38
N THR A 383 33.16 20.64 119.65
CA THR A 383 31.82 20.49 120.24
C THR A 383 31.28 21.78 120.89
N LEU A 384 31.90 22.94 120.65
CA LEU A 384 31.52 24.23 121.26
C LEU A 384 31.71 25.41 120.30
N LEU A 385 31.07 25.38 119.11
CA LEU A 385 30.70 26.58 118.33
C LEU A 385 29.82 26.15 117.15
N SER A 386 28.50 26.28 117.37
CA SER A 386 27.37 26.45 116.43
C SER A 386 27.30 25.66 115.13
#